data_AF-A0A7Y0SN52-F1
#
_entry.id   AF-A0A7Y0SN52-F1
#
_cell.length_a   1.000
_cell.length_b   1.000
_cell.length_c   1.000
_cell.angle_alpha   90.00
_cell.angle_beta   90.00
_cell.angle_gamma   90.00
#
_symmetry.space_group_name_H-M   'P 1'
#
loop_
_entity.id
_entity.type
_entity.pdbx_description
1 polymer ?
#
loop_
_entity_poly.entity_id
_entity_poly.type
_entity_poly.pdbx_seq_one_letter_code
_entity_poly.pdbx_strand_id
1 'polypeptide(L)'
;MKAKQSNAFQLDLIETLPHKPYCTDELGVTYIRPKSTAIKKKYLQVNQPKLVTYLVFDIDRQGGVLAWYDNDLPTPYWTSKNPENAHAHIAYRLKVPFCTSDIAHSEPIRYAAAIESAMIERLKADRGFAGLLTKNPLHPHWQNEFWTEYEYTLDELAEYLD
;
A
#
# COMPACT_ATOMS: atom_id res chain seq x y z
N MET A 1 5.69 -24.39 0.64
CA MET A 1 5.00 -23.67 -0.46
C MET A 1 4.92 -22.17 -0.20
N LYS A 2 4.56 -21.71 1.02
CA LYS A 2 4.55 -20.27 1.39
C LYS A 2 5.85 -19.50 1.07
N ALA A 3 7.04 -20.03 1.37
CA ALA A 3 8.31 -19.31 1.12
C ALA A 3 8.62 -19.05 -0.37
N LYS A 4 8.23 -19.95 -1.28
CA LYS A 4 8.41 -19.73 -2.73
C LYS A 4 7.43 -18.69 -3.27
N GLN A 5 6.20 -18.72 -2.79
CA GLN A 5 5.15 -17.79 -3.20
C GLN A 5 5.42 -16.37 -2.66
N SER A 6 5.81 -16.26 -1.39
CA SER A 6 6.29 -15.01 -0.78
C SER A 6 7.43 -14.39 -1.58
N ASN A 7 8.33 -15.20 -2.16
CA ASN A 7 9.44 -14.69 -2.97
C ASN A 7 8.96 -14.12 -4.33
N ALA A 8 7.92 -14.72 -4.94
CA ALA A 8 7.34 -14.22 -6.19
C ALA A 8 6.67 -12.84 -6.00
N PHE A 9 5.85 -12.69 -4.95
CA PHE A 9 5.26 -11.41 -4.56
C PHE A 9 6.31 -10.31 -4.34
N GLN A 10 7.38 -10.64 -3.64
CA GLN A 10 8.45 -9.69 -3.36
C GLN A 10 9.18 -9.25 -4.64
N LEU A 11 9.42 -10.18 -5.57
CA LEU A 11 10.06 -9.85 -6.86
C LEU A 11 9.17 -8.96 -7.71
N ASP A 12 7.89 -9.30 -7.86
CA ASP A 12 6.90 -8.50 -8.60
C ASP A 12 6.77 -7.08 -8.00
N LEU A 13 6.69 -6.96 -6.67
CA LEU A 13 6.71 -5.66 -6.01
C LEU A 13 7.99 -4.87 -6.33
N ILE A 14 9.17 -5.49 -6.32
CA ILE A 14 10.44 -4.81 -6.63
C ILE A 14 10.45 -4.25 -8.06
N GLU A 15 9.82 -4.96 -9.00
CA GLU A 15 9.70 -4.53 -10.39
C GLU A 15 8.84 -3.27 -10.51
N THR A 16 7.73 -3.18 -9.79
CA THR A 16 6.81 -2.02 -9.84
C THR A 16 7.35 -0.76 -9.16
N LEU A 17 8.31 -0.89 -8.23
CA LEU A 17 8.88 0.24 -7.48
C LEU A 17 9.40 1.36 -8.41
N PRO A 18 9.43 2.62 -7.92
CA PRO A 18 10.16 3.70 -8.56
C PRO A 18 11.63 3.36 -8.84
N HIS A 19 12.22 3.98 -9.86
CA HIS A 19 13.65 3.78 -10.15
C HIS A 19 14.55 4.24 -9.00
N LYS A 20 14.17 5.36 -8.36
CA LYS A 20 14.79 5.88 -7.13
C LYS A 20 13.72 6.24 -6.11
N PRO A 21 13.16 5.27 -5.36
CA PRO A 21 12.08 5.55 -4.43
C PRO A 21 12.56 6.36 -3.24
N TYR A 22 11.65 7.10 -2.62
CA TYR A 22 11.87 7.62 -1.27
C TYR A 22 11.96 6.46 -0.28
N CYS A 23 12.87 6.58 0.68
CA CYS A 23 13.04 5.61 1.74
C CYS A 23 13.64 6.25 3.00
N THR A 24 13.43 5.60 4.15
CA THR A 24 14.03 5.99 5.44
C THR A 24 13.92 4.86 6.45
N ASP A 25 14.75 4.89 7.49
CA ASP A 25 14.58 4.04 8.68
C ASP A 25 13.79 4.74 9.78
N GLU A 26 13.72 6.07 9.75
CA GLU A 26 13.06 6.90 10.77
C GLU A 26 12.19 7.96 10.08
N LEU A 27 10.93 8.06 10.50
CA LEU A 27 10.02 9.07 9.97
C LEU A 27 10.49 10.48 10.38
N GLY A 28 10.32 11.45 9.47
CA GLY A 28 10.77 12.85 9.64
C GLY A 28 11.87 13.26 8.67
N VAL A 29 12.67 12.32 8.16
CA VAL A 29 13.63 12.55 7.08
C VAL A 29 13.40 11.54 5.96
N THR A 30 13.47 11.98 4.71
CA THR A 30 13.29 11.11 3.54
C THR A 30 14.49 11.20 2.60
N TYR A 31 14.89 10.06 2.04
CA TYR A 31 16.02 9.97 1.12
C TYR A 31 15.60 9.37 -0.20
N ILE A 32 16.11 9.91 -1.30
CA ILE A 32 15.99 9.30 -2.63
C ILE A 32 17.19 8.38 -2.85
N ARG A 33 16.96 7.08 -3.07
CA ARG A 33 18.04 6.09 -3.25
C ARG A 33 17.71 5.10 -4.38
N PRO A 34 18.70 4.45 -5.02
CA PRO A 34 18.44 3.35 -5.95
C PRO A 34 17.66 2.20 -5.29
N LYS A 35 16.85 1.47 -6.07
CA LYS A 35 16.05 0.32 -5.58
C LYS A 35 16.85 -0.62 -4.68
N SER A 36 18.05 -1.03 -5.09
CA SER A 36 18.93 -1.95 -4.35
C SER A 36 19.28 -1.52 -2.92
N THR A 37 19.26 -0.20 -2.66
CA THR A 37 19.48 0.37 -1.33
C THR A 37 18.16 0.61 -0.61
N ALA A 38 17.15 1.13 -1.32
CA ALA A 38 15.88 1.52 -0.73
C ALA A 38 15.08 0.35 -0.16
N ILE A 39 15.11 -0.82 -0.81
CA ILE A 39 14.41 -2.04 -0.33
C ILE A 39 14.93 -2.53 1.03
N LYS A 40 16.11 -2.06 1.46
CA LYS A 40 16.73 -2.41 2.75
C LYS A 40 16.35 -1.44 3.88
N LYS A 41 15.50 -0.45 3.61
CA LYS A 41 15.05 0.54 4.60
C LYS A 41 13.72 0.16 5.22
N LYS A 42 13.45 0.60 6.45
CA LYS A 42 12.18 0.29 7.14
C LYS A 42 10.97 0.87 6.40
N TYR A 43 11.07 2.08 5.85
CA TYR A 43 9.98 2.71 5.12
C TYR A 43 10.38 2.93 3.66
N LEU A 44 9.41 2.73 2.75
CA LEU A 44 9.63 2.73 1.31
C LEU A 44 8.45 3.36 0.57
N GLN A 45 8.74 4.11 -0.49
CA GLN A 45 7.76 4.53 -1.48
C GLN A 45 7.50 3.40 -2.47
N VAL A 46 6.23 2.99 -2.60
CA VAL A 46 5.82 1.91 -3.51
C VAL A 46 5.23 2.43 -4.83
N ASN A 47 4.55 3.58 -4.82
CA ASN A 47 3.97 4.18 -6.02
C ASN A 47 4.99 5.01 -6.79
N GLN A 48 4.90 4.96 -8.12
CA GLN A 48 5.66 5.82 -9.03
C GLN A 48 5.29 7.30 -8.82
N PRO A 49 6.21 8.24 -9.08
CA PRO A 49 5.85 9.65 -9.10
C PRO A 49 4.71 9.90 -10.09
N LYS A 50 3.60 10.49 -9.60
CA LYS A 50 2.40 10.82 -10.38
C LYS A 50 1.62 9.62 -10.97
N LEU A 51 1.87 8.39 -10.50
CA LEU A 51 1.12 7.20 -10.92
C LEU A 51 0.86 6.29 -9.72
N VAL A 52 -0.42 6.10 -9.40
CA VAL A 52 -0.87 5.29 -8.26
C VAL A 52 -1.20 3.89 -8.76
N THR A 53 -0.43 2.92 -8.29
CA THR A 53 -0.63 1.48 -8.53
C THR A 53 -1.18 0.79 -7.28
N TYR A 54 -0.85 1.32 -6.10
CA TYR A 54 -1.24 0.76 -4.82
C TYR A 54 -2.01 1.78 -3.99
N LEU A 55 -3.19 1.39 -3.50
CA LEU A 55 -3.90 2.12 -2.45
C LEU A 55 -3.39 1.62 -1.11
N VAL A 56 -2.88 2.51 -0.25
CA VAL A 56 -2.26 2.13 1.03
C VAL A 56 -2.97 2.86 2.16
N PHE A 57 -3.37 2.10 3.17
CA PHE A 57 -4.12 2.60 4.32
C PHE A 57 -3.34 2.35 5.61
N ASP A 58 -3.11 3.39 6.41
CA ASP A 58 -2.49 3.26 7.73
C ASP A 58 -3.56 3.08 8.81
N ILE A 59 -3.34 2.11 9.70
CA ILE A 59 -4.27 1.70 10.74
C ILE A 59 -3.54 1.71 12.07
N ASP A 60 -3.75 2.78 12.82
CA ASP A 60 -3.09 3.07 14.10
C ASP A 60 -3.83 2.44 15.29
N ARG A 61 -4.10 1.14 15.22
CA ARG A 61 -4.72 0.37 16.32
C ARG A 61 -4.34 -1.10 16.28
N GLN A 62 -4.52 -1.78 17.41
CA GLN A 62 -4.41 -3.24 17.48
C GLN A 62 -5.40 -3.91 16.53
N GLY A 63 -5.00 -5.07 15.97
CA GLY A 63 -5.81 -5.82 15.00
C GLY A 63 -5.82 -5.22 13.59
N GLY A 64 -5.11 -4.12 13.34
CA GLY A 64 -5.16 -3.41 12.06
C GLY A 64 -4.85 -4.27 10.82
N VAL A 65 -4.03 -5.31 10.95
CA VAL A 65 -3.71 -6.25 9.85
C VAL A 65 -4.91 -7.05 9.32
N LEU A 66 -5.95 -7.25 10.12
CA LEU A 66 -7.17 -7.98 9.74
C LEU A 66 -8.38 -7.04 9.62
N ALA A 67 -8.18 -5.73 9.67
CA ALA A 67 -9.28 -4.77 9.56
C ALA A 67 -10.06 -4.90 8.25
N TRP A 68 -9.43 -5.38 7.17
CA TRP A 68 -10.14 -5.69 5.92
C TRP A 68 -11.15 -6.83 6.11
N TYR A 69 -10.75 -7.91 6.78
CA TYR A 69 -11.60 -9.06 7.06
C TYR A 69 -12.76 -8.68 7.99
N ASP A 70 -12.47 -7.92 9.04
CA ASP A 70 -13.46 -7.49 10.03
C ASP A 70 -14.51 -6.50 9.47
N ASN A 71 -14.26 -5.92 8.29
CA ASN A 71 -15.15 -4.95 7.65
C ASN A 71 -15.61 -5.42 6.26
N ASP A 72 -15.55 -6.73 6.00
CA ASP A 72 -16.02 -7.37 4.76
C ASP A 72 -15.42 -6.77 3.48
N LEU A 73 -14.18 -6.26 3.56
CA LEU A 73 -13.44 -5.76 2.42
C LEU A 73 -12.67 -6.89 1.73
N PRO A 74 -12.32 -6.74 0.44
CA PRO A 74 -11.62 -7.79 -0.27
C PRO A 74 -10.23 -8.04 0.33
N THR A 75 -9.68 -9.22 0.04
CA THR A 75 -8.34 -9.61 0.47
C THR A 75 -7.30 -8.63 -0.09
N PRO A 76 -6.47 -7.98 0.73
CA PRO A 76 -5.46 -7.02 0.26
C PRO A 76 -4.27 -7.73 -0.39
N TYR A 77 -3.45 -7.01 -1.16
CA TYR A 77 -2.22 -7.61 -1.71
C TYR A 77 -1.21 -7.90 -0.59
N TRP A 78 -0.98 -6.96 0.31
CA TRP A 78 -0.18 -7.18 1.52
C TRP A 78 -0.66 -6.40 2.73
N THR A 79 -0.19 -6.86 3.89
CA THR A 79 -0.30 -6.13 5.16
C THR A 79 1.05 -6.13 5.87
N SER A 80 1.42 -5.00 6.47
CA SER A 80 2.68 -4.81 7.20
C SER A 80 2.41 -4.24 8.58
N LYS A 81 2.78 -4.98 9.63
CA LYS A 81 2.54 -4.59 11.04
C LYS A 81 3.82 -4.23 11.75
N ASN A 82 3.76 -3.15 12.54
CA ASN A 82 4.77 -2.87 13.53
C ASN A 82 4.60 -3.83 14.74
N PRO A 83 5.59 -4.70 15.06
CA PRO A 83 5.49 -5.62 16.18
C PRO A 83 5.42 -4.93 17.55
N GLU A 84 5.89 -3.67 17.66
CA GLU A 84 5.97 -2.95 18.95
C GLU A 84 4.64 -2.32 19.36
N ASN A 85 3.90 -1.71 18.42
CA ASN A 85 2.65 -1.00 18.69
C ASN A 85 1.42 -1.56 17.95
N ALA A 86 1.61 -2.60 17.13
CA ALA A 86 0.59 -3.25 16.31
C ALA A 86 -0.01 -2.39 15.17
N HIS A 87 0.47 -1.17 14.93
CA HIS A 87 0.00 -0.33 13.84
C HIS A 87 0.31 -1.01 12.50
N ALA A 88 -0.65 -0.98 11.58
CA ALA A 88 -0.60 -1.78 10.36
C ALA A 88 -0.80 -0.91 9.13
N HIS A 89 -0.08 -1.23 8.05
CA HIS A 89 -0.44 -0.77 6.72
C HIS A 89 -1.13 -1.91 5.98
N ILE A 90 -2.23 -1.60 5.31
CA ILE A 90 -2.91 -2.49 4.36
C ILE A 90 -2.73 -1.88 2.98
N ALA A 91 -2.44 -2.71 1.97
CA ALA A 91 -2.34 -2.23 0.61
C ALA A 91 -3.07 -3.10 -0.41
N TYR A 92 -3.79 -2.43 -1.31
CA TYR A 92 -4.51 -3.00 -2.43
C TYR A 92 -3.80 -2.63 -3.73
N ARG A 93 -3.64 -3.59 -4.64
CA ARG A 93 -3.05 -3.36 -5.96
C ARG A 93 -4.15 -3.10 -6.99
N LEU A 94 -3.99 -2.03 -7.76
CA LEU A 94 -4.91 -1.68 -8.83
C LEU A 94 -4.52 -2.37 -10.13
N LYS A 95 -5.50 -2.94 -10.81
CA LYS A 95 -5.38 -3.54 -12.15
C LYS A 95 -5.07 -2.48 -13.20
N VAL A 96 -5.66 -1.30 -13.06
CA VAL A 96 -5.42 -0.15 -13.91
C VAL A 96 -4.90 0.99 -13.04
N PRO A 97 -3.58 1.25 -13.02
CA PRO A 97 -3.03 2.40 -12.33
C PRO A 97 -3.58 3.71 -12.90
N PHE A 98 -3.79 4.71 -12.04
CA PHE A 98 -4.26 6.03 -12.47
C PHE A 98 -3.18 7.11 -12.27
N CYS A 99 -3.15 8.06 -13.21
CA CYS A 99 -2.20 9.15 -13.18
C CYS A 99 -2.73 10.30 -12.32
N THR A 100 -1.86 10.88 -11.49
CA THR A 100 -2.15 12.04 -10.63
C THR A 100 -1.41 13.30 -11.07
N SER A 101 -0.94 13.34 -12.33
CA SER A 101 -0.33 14.53 -12.90
C SER A 101 -1.35 15.62 -13.19
N ASP A 102 -0.88 16.86 -13.28
CA ASP A 102 -1.72 18.05 -13.55
C ASP A 102 -2.38 18.03 -14.94
N ILE A 103 -1.94 17.15 -15.83
CA ILE A 103 -2.44 16.98 -17.20
C ILE A 103 -3.44 15.80 -17.28
N ALA A 104 -3.59 15.03 -16.19
CA ALA A 104 -4.50 13.89 -16.17
C ALA A 104 -5.96 14.33 -16.15
N HIS A 105 -6.83 13.48 -16.71
CA HIS A 105 -8.27 13.69 -16.61
C HIS A 105 -8.71 13.66 -15.15
N SER A 106 -9.46 14.68 -14.74
CA SER A 106 -9.88 14.86 -13.35
C SER A 106 -10.91 13.82 -12.90
N GLU A 107 -11.63 13.20 -13.82
CA GLU A 107 -12.69 12.23 -13.52
C GLU A 107 -12.15 10.94 -12.86
N PRO A 108 -11.16 10.21 -13.44
CA PRO A 108 -10.53 9.08 -12.76
C PRO A 108 -9.95 9.42 -11.39
N ILE A 109 -9.35 10.60 -11.24
CA ILE A 109 -8.77 11.04 -9.96
C ILE A 109 -9.86 11.24 -8.91
N ARG A 110 -10.97 11.90 -9.27
CA ARG A 110 -12.10 12.11 -8.35
C ARG A 110 -12.76 10.78 -7.97
N TYR A 111 -12.92 9.87 -8.92
CA TYR A 111 -13.50 8.56 -8.64
C TYR A 111 -12.61 7.74 -7.71
N ALA A 112 -11.30 7.67 -7.98
CA ALA A 112 -10.34 7.02 -7.09
C ALA A 112 -10.35 7.65 -5.68
N ALA A 113 -10.37 8.98 -5.57
CA ALA A 113 -10.42 9.67 -4.29
C ALA A 113 -11.71 9.36 -3.50
N ALA A 114 -12.86 9.21 -4.19
CA ALA A 114 -14.12 8.82 -3.55
C ALA A 114 -14.03 7.39 -2.98
N ILE A 115 -13.48 6.45 -3.74
CA ILE A 115 -13.25 5.07 -3.29
C ILE A 115 -12.26 5.02 -2.13
N GLU A 116 -11.12 5.70 -2.25
CA GLU A 116 -10.13 5.80 -1.17
C GLU A 116 -10.76 6.35 0.11
N SER A 117 -11.57 7.41 0.02
CA SER A 117 -12.27 7.98 1.16
C SER A 117 -13.23 6.98 1.82
N ALA A 118 -14.02 6.26 1.03
CA ALA A 118 -14.95 5.25 1.54
C ALA A 118 -14.20 4.06 2.16
N MET A 119 -13.11 3.60 1.54
CA MET A 119 -12.24 2.56 2.11
C MET A 119 -11.58 3.01 3.42
N ILE A 120 -11.14 4.27 3.53
CA ILE A 120 -10.61 4.84 4.78
C ILE A 120 -11.65 4.74 5.89
N GLU A 121 -12.92 5.07 5.59
CA GLU A 121 -14.01 4.99 6.57
C GLU A 121 -14.30 3.55 7.00
N ARG A 122 -14.41 2.62 6.04
CA ARG A 122 -14.65 1.20 6.30
C ARG A 122 -13.50 0.58 7.12
N LEU A 123 -12.25 0.85 6.76
CA LEU A 123 -11.07 0.36 7.50
C LEU A 123 -10.85 1.09 8.83
N LYS A 124 -11.51 2.22 9.04
CA LYS A 124 -11.20 3.19 10.11
C LYS A 124 -9.72 3.55 10.09
N ALA A 125 -9.20 3.81 8.89
CA ALA A 125 -7.80 4.16 8.65
C ALA A 125 -7.55 5.64 8.98
N ASP A 126 -6.28 6.03 9.12
CA ASP A 126 -5.90 7.42 9.30
C ASP A 126 -6.19 8.24 8.03
N ARG A 127 -7.09 9.22 8.15
CA ARG A 127 -7.42 10.18 7.08
C ARG A 127 -6.27 11.13 6.77
N GLY A 128 -5.33 11.34 7.69
CA GLY A 128 -4.15 12.19 7.52
C GLY A 128 -3.00 11.50 6.78
N PHE A 129 -3.10 10.20 6.52
CA PHE A 129 -2.03 9.44 5.91
C PHE A 129 -1.87 9.80 4.42
N ALA A 130 -0.73 10.41 4.07
CA ALA A 130 -0.46 10.90 2.73
C ALA A 130 -0.03 9.82 1.71
N GLY A 131 0.16 8.56 2.13
CA GLY A 131 0.53 7.47 1.21
C GLY A 131 1.96 7.50 0.62
N LEU A 132 2.79 8.49 0.97
CA LEU A 132 4.14 8.66 0.39
C LEU A 132 5.09 7.52 0.76
N LEU A 133 5.06 7.11 2.02
CA LEU A 133 5.91 6.06 2.57
C LEU A 133 5.03 5.00 3.24
N THR A 134 5.29 3.75 2.94
CA THR A 134 4.68 2.61 3.62
C THR A 134 5.70 1.86 4.48
N LYS A 135 5.23 1.15 5.52
CA LYS A 135 6.01 0.12 6.20
C LYS A 135 6.46 -0.88 5.12
N ASN A 136 7.76 -0.97 4.88
CA ASN A 136 8.30 -1.71 3.73
C ASN A 136 8.04 -3.22 3.84
N PRO A 137 7.19 -3.81 2.97
CA PRO A 137 6.84 -5.23 3.07
C PRO A 137 8.00 -6.19 2.73
N LEU A 138 9.13 -5.65 2.24
CA LEU A 138 10.36 -6.39 1.97
C LEU A 138 11.30 -6.42 3.19
N HIS A 139 11.04 -5.60 4.22
CA HIS A 139 11.95 -5.43 5.35
C HIS A 139 11.52 -6.30 6.54
N PRO A 140 12.42 -7.12 7.14
CA PRO A 140 12.08 -8.08 8.18
C PRO A 140 11.75 -7.46 9.55
N HIS A 141 11.96 -6.15 9.72
CA HIS A 141 11.56 -5.43 10.94
C HIS A 141 10.03 -5.44 11.13
N TRP A 142 9.27 -5.48 10.04
CA TRP A 142 7.81 -5.54 10.08
C TRP A 142 7.33 -6.98 9.98
N GLN A 143 6.20 -7.27 10.62
CA GLN A 143 5.49 -8.52 10.38
C GLN A 143 4.65 -8.34 9.11
N ASN A 144 5.16 -8.89 8.01
CA ASN A 144 4.57 -8.77 6.67
C ASN A 144 3.86 -10.07 6.30
N GLU A 145 2.67 -9.96 5.70
CA GLU A 145 1.98 -11.07 5.02
C GLU A 145 1.52 -10.56 3.65
N PHE A 146 1.79 -11.37 2.61
CA PHE A 146 1.22 -11.19 1.27
C PHE A 146 0.07 -12.18 1.12
N TRP A 147 -1.11 -11.70 0.71
CA TRP A 147 -2.34 -12.50 0.76
C TRP A 147 -2.84 -12.94 -0.61
N THR A 148 -2.76 -12.08 -1.63
CA THR A 148 -3.26 -12.38 -2.98
C THR A 148 -2.46 -11.65 -4.06
N GLU A 149 -2.37 -12.26 -5.25
CA GLU A 149 -1.84 -11.65 -6.47
C GLU A 149 -2.92 -10.86 -7.23
N TYR A 150 -4.17 -10.91 -6.76
CA TYR A 150 -5.30 -10.27 -7.42
C TYR A 150 -5.11 -8.74 -7.49
N GLU A 151 -5.39 -8.20 -8.67
CA GLU A 151 -5.38 -6.77 -8.93
C GLU A 151 -6.82 -6.32 -9.12
N TYR A 152 -7.23 -5.30 -8.36
CA TYR A 152 -8.61 -4.82 -8.35
C TYR A 152 -8.80 -3.65 -9.31
N THR A 153 -9.95 -3.59 -9.99
CA THR A 153 -10.41 -2.32 -10.55
C THR A 153 -10.98 -1.43 -9.44
N LEU A 154 -11.08 -0.14 -9.72
CA LEU A 154 -11.78 0.79 -8.84
C LEU A 154 -13.26 0.41 -8.69
N ASP A 155 -13.90 -0.03 -9.77
CA ASP A 155 -15.29 -0.48 -9.76
C ASP A 155 -15.48 -1.71 -8.84
N GLU A 156 -14.58 -2.69 -8.93
CA GLU A 156 -14.62 -3.88 -8.05
C GLU A 156 -14.46 -3.49 -6.58
N LEU A 157 -13.58 -2.54 -6.26
CA LEU A 157 -13.45 -2.06 -4.88
C LEU A 157 -14.71 -1.31 -4.42
N ALA A 158 -15.38 -0.58 -5.31
CA ALA A 158 -16.62 0.13 -5.01
C ALA A 158 -17.77 -0.81 -4.64
N GLU A 159 -17.86 -2.00 -5.24
CA GLU A 159 -18.89 -3.00 -4.91
C GLU A 159 -18.86 -3.47 -3.43
N TYR A 160 -17.74 -3.32 -2.73
CA TYR A 160 -17.60 -3.65 -1.30
C TYR A 160 -17.93 -2.47 -0.36
N LEU A 161 -18.27 -1.30 -0.92
CA LEU A 161 -18.49 -0.06 -0.18
C LEU A 161 -19.96 0.35 -0.11
N ASP A 162 -20.84 -0.39 -0.80
CA ASP A 162 -22.30 -0.20 -0.84
C ASP A 162 -23.02 -0.75 0.40
#